data_AF-A0A4Q5WGC8-F1
#
_entry.id   AF-A0A4Q5WGC8-F1
#
_cell.length_a   1.000
_cell.length_b   1.000
_cell.length_c   1.000
_cell.angle_alpha   90.00
_cell.angle_beta   90.00
_cell.angle_gamma   90.00
#
_symmetry.space_group_name_H-M   'P 1'
#
loop_
_entity.id
_entity.type
_entity.pdbx_description
1 polymer ?
#
loop_
_entity_poly.entity_id
_entity_poly.type
_entity_poly.pdbx_seq_one_letter_code
_entity_poly.pdbx_strand_id
1 'polypeptide(L)'
;PWAIPGTAGLEHRIGGLEKENVSGNVSYDPDNHQLMVKLRQEKVDKIAQYIPEQELDNGPDSGKLLVLGWGSTYGVIKTVVASLVEEGYAVAHAHLRYIRPFPRNLGALLAKYETVLIPEINNGQLIKLIRDEFLIDAKGYNKVKGEPIMKAELLEEIRKYL
;
A
#
# COMPACT_ATOMS: atom_id res chain seq x y z
N PRO A 1 5.61 -2.36 -28.25
CA PRO A 1 7.08 -2.56 -28.34
C PRO A 1 7.81 -1.23 -28.06
N TRP A 2 8.92 -1.27 -27.32
CA TRP A 2 9.78 -0.10 -27.14
C TRP A 2 10.85 -0.13 -28.24
N ALA A 3 10.93 0.90 -29.06
CA ALA A 3 11.90 0.99 -30.14
C ALA A 3 13.09 1.84 -29.72
N ILE A 4 14.30 1.36 -29.99
CA ILE A 4 15.53 2.11 -29.74
C ILE A 4 15.68 3.17 -30.85
N PRO A 5 16.04 4.43 -30.54
CA PRO A 5 16.29 5.45 -31.55
C PRO A 5 17.25 4.97 -32.64
N GLY A 6 16.90 5.21 -33.91
CA GLY A 6 17.66 4.73 -35.08
C GLY A 6 17.19 3.38 -35.64
N THR A 7 16.20 2.72 -35.02
CA THR A 7 15.60 1.50 -35.57
C THR A 7 14.70 1.84 -36.76
N ALA A 8 15.07 1.37 -37.95
CA ALA A 8 14.34 1.64 -39.19
C ALA A 8 12.89 1.12 -39.14
N GLY A 9 11.93 1.93 -39.60
CA GLY A 9 10.51 1.55 -39.66
C GLY A 9 9.78 1.58 -38.32
N LEU A 10 10.44 2.03 -37.25
CA LEU A 10 9.86 2.21 -35.91
C LEU A 10 9.98 3.66 -35.44
N GLU A 11 9.91 4.61 -36.37
CA GLU A 11 9.89 6.03 -36.10
C GLU A 11 8.66 6.37 -35.24
N HIS A 12 8.88 7.03 -34.10
CA HIS A 12 7.81 7.37 -33.17
C HIS A 12 8.11 8.69 -32.44
N ARG A 13 7.09 9.26 -31.81
CA ARG A 13 7.17 10.54 -31.10
C ARG A 13 6.93 10.33 -29.61
N ILE A 14 7.83 10.87 -28.79
CA ILE A 14 7.72 10.90 -27.32
C ILE A 14 7.69 12.36 -26.88
N GLY A 15 6.89 12.68 -25.87
CA GLY A 15 6.84 14.02 -25.28
C GLY A 15 5.81 14.08 -24.16
N GLY A 16 5.74 15.23 -23.47
CA GLY A 16 4.84 15.42 -22.32
C GLY A 16 3.39 15.77 -22.68
N LEU A 17 3.12 16.20 -23.92
CA LEU A 17 1.74 16.43 -24.39
C LEU A 17 1.02 15.11 -24.62
N GLU A 18 -0.30 15.12 -24.45
CA GLU A 18 -1.14 13.95 -24.70
C GLU A 18 -0.96 13.44 -26.13
N LYS A 19 -0.90 12.11 -26.24
CA LYS A 19 -0.63 11.42 -27.50
C LYS A 19 -1.86 10.66 -27.96
N GLU A 20 -2.09 10.69 -29.26
CA GLU A 20 -3.04 9.80 -29.91
C GLU A 20 -2.63 8.35 -29.67
N ASN A 21 -3.61 7.53 -29.29
CA ASN A 21 -3.40 6.11 -29.09
C ASN A 21 -2.75 5.47 -30.33
N VAL A 22 -1.80 4.56 -30.12
CA VAL A 22 -1.01 3.86 -31.15
C VAL A 22 0.00 4.74 -31.89
N SER A 23 -0.40 5.89 -32.45
CA SER A 23 0.42 6.66 -33.41
C SER A 23 1.48 7.55 -32.76
N GLY A 24 1.25 8.04 -31.54
CA GLY A 24 2.15 8.98 -30.86
C GLY A 24 2.05 10.44 -31.35
N ASN A 25 1.09 10.77 -32.23
CA ASN A 25 0.80 12.15 -32.62
C ASN A 25 0.26 12.96 -31.44
N VAL A 26 0.43 14.28 -31.44
CA VAL A 26 -0.24 15.12 -30.42
C VAL A 26 -1.74 15.07 -30.67
N SER A 27 -2.53 14.82 -29.62
CA SER A 27 -3.99 14.79 -29.68
C SER A 27 -4.61 15.68 -28.63
N TYR A 28 -5.65 16.41 -29.03
CA TYR A 28 -6.53 17.20 -28.16
C TYR A 28 -7.95 16.63 -28.12
N ASP A 29 -8.15 15.44 -28.72
CA ASP A 29 -9.44 14.77 -28.74
C ASP A 29 -9.81 14.29 -27.32
N PRO A 30 -11.01 14.64 -26.82
CA PRO A 30 -11.40 14.33 -25.45
C PRO A 30 -11.55 12.82 -25.18
N ASP A 31 -12.04 12.05 -26.16
CA ASP A 31 -12.22 10.61 -26.01
C ASP A 31 -10.88 9.88 -26.01
N ASN A 32 -9.93 10.32 -26.85
CA ASN A 32 -8.55 9.86 -26.80
C ASN A 32 -7.92 10.15 -25.44
N HIS A 33 -8.10 11.37 -24.90
CA HIS A 33 -7.55 11.71 -23.59
C HIS A 33 -8.10 10.79 -22.49
N GLN A 34 -9.43 10.58 -22.45
CA GLN A 34 -10.05 9.66 -21.50
C GLN A 34 -9.51 8.24 -21.63
N LEU A 35 -9.40 7.72 -22.86
CA LEU A 35 -8.86 6.39 -23.13
C LEU A 35 -7.41 6.27 -22.64
N MET A 36 -6.55 7.21 -23.04
CA MET A 36 -5.13 7.17 -22.74
C MET A 36 -4.85 7.32 -21.23
N VAL A 37 -5.65 8.12 -20.51
CA VAL A 37 -5.60 8.20 -19.04
C VAL A 37 -5.92 6.84 -18.41
N LYS A 38 -7.02 6.19 -18.85
CA LYS A 38 -7.41 4.88 -18.33
C LYS A 38 -6.37 3.80 -18.64
N LEU A 39 -5.82 3.76 -19.85
CA LEU A 39 -4.78 2.80 -20.23
C LEU A 39 -3.52 2.94 -19.39
N ARG A 40 -3.10 4.18 -19.07
CA ARG A 40 -1.93 4.42 -18.21
C ARG A 40 -2.19 3.99 -16.77
N GLN A 41 -3.38 4.26 -16.24
CA GLN A 41 -3.78 3.80 -14.90
C GLN A 41 -3.86 2.27 -14.84
N GLU A 42 -4.55 1.64 -15.79
CA GLU A 42 -4.67 0.17 -15.89
C GLU A 42 -3.30 -0.51 -15.99
N LYS A 43 -2.35 0.09 -16.72
CA LYS A 43 -0.96 -0.40 -16.78
C LYS A 43 -0.32 -0.43 -15.39
N VAL A 44 -0.52 0.61 -14.57
CA VAL A 44 0.00 0.65 -13.19
C VAL A 44 -0.74 -0.39 -12.34
N ASP A 45 -2.05 -0.50 -12.46
CA ASP A 45 -2.86 -1.44 -11.66
C ASP A 45 -2.47 -2.90 -11.95
N LYS A 46 -2.17 -3.23 -13.21
CA LYS A 46 -1.68 -4.55 -13.62
C LYS A 46 -0.38 -4.96 -12.94
N ILE A 47 0.42 -4.03 -12.39
CA ILE A 47 1.62 -4.37 -11.61
C ILE A 47 1.24 -5.21 -10.38
N ALA A 48 0.03 -5.06 -9.82
CA ALA A 48 -0.45 -5.86 -8.69
C ALA A 48 -0.47 -7.37 -8.99
N GLN A 49 -0.54 -7.78 -10.27
CA GLN A 49 -0.47 -9.19 -10.67
C GLN A 49 0.92 -9.80 -10.53
N TYR A 50 1.95 -8.95 -10.45
CA TYR A 50 3.37 -9.36 -10.35
C TYR A 50 3.95 -9.10 -8.96
N ILE A 51 3.19 -8.44 -8.07
CA ILE A 51 3.55 -8.21 -6.68
C ILE A 51 3.19 -9.47 -5.87
N PRO A 52 4.10 -9.97 -5.00
CA PRO A 52 3.76 -11.04 -4.07
C PRO A 52 2.56 -10.70 -3.20
N GLU A 53 1.76 -11.70 -2.87
CA GLU A 53 0.66 -11.52 -1.92
C GLU A 53 1.20 -11.07 -0.55
N GLN A 54 0.43 -10.25 0.15
CA GLN A 54 0.76 -9.83 1.49
C GLN A 54 0.63 -11.02 2.44
N GLU A 55 1.71 -11.30 3.15
CA GLU A 55 1.77 -12.30 4.22
C GLU A 55 1.76 -11.62 5.60
N LEU A 56 1.43 -12.39 6.64
CA LEU A 56 1.67 -11.98 8.02
C LEU A 56 3.14 -12.18 8.38
N ASP A 57 3.68 -11.27 9.17
CA ASP A 57 5.00 -11.46 9.79
C ASP A 57 4.90 -12.34 11.04
N ASN A 58 3.87 -12.11 11.87
CA ASN A 58 3.54 -12.95 13.02
C ASN A 58 2.09 -12.74 13.48
N GLY A 59 1.62 -13.63 14.37
CA GLY A 59 0.26 -13.66 14.91
C GLY A 59 -0.71 -14.53 14.08
N PRO A 60 -1.97 -14.63 14.51
CA PRO A 60 -2.97 -15.49 13.88
C PRO A 60 -3.52 -14.91 12.57
N ASP A 61 -4.02 -15.77 11.69
CA ASP A 61 -4.61 -15.41 10.37
C ASP A 61 -5.88 -14.55 10.44
N SER A 62 -6.49 -14.44 11.63
CA SER A 62 -7.64 -13.59 11.94
C SER A 62 -7.64 -13.29 13.44
N GLY A 63 -8.30 -12.21 13.86
CA GLY A 63 -8.33 -11.87 15.29
C GLY A 63 -8.86 -10.49 15.60
N LYS A 64 -8.55 -10.04 16.82
CA LYS A 64 -9.02 -8.77 17.37
C LYS A 64 -8.37 -7.58 16.66
N LEU A 65 -7.07 -7.66 16.41
CA LEU A 65 -6.28 -6.54 15.91
C LEU A 65 -5.22 -6.99 14.89
N LEU A 66 -5.13 -6.27 13.78
CA LEU A 66 -3.98 -6.30 12.88
C LEU A 66 -3.21 -4.99 13.01
N VAL A 67 -1.91 -5.07 13.26
CA VAL A 67 -1.02 -3.92 13.14
C VAL A 67 -0.40 -3.94 11.74
N LEU A 68 -0.76 -2.97 10.91
CA LEU A 68 -0.30 -2.82 9.54
C LEU A 68 0.82 -1.76 9.48
N GLY A 69 2.06 -2.23 9.32
CA GLY A 69 3.25 -1.38 9.23
C GLY A 69 3.73 -1.13 7.81
N TRP A 70 4.64 -0.15 7.66
CA TRP A 70 5.45 0.06 6.46
C TRP A 70 6.77 0.75 6.82
N GLY A 71 7.80 0.57 5.98
CA GLY A 71 9.11 1.21 6.22
C GLY A 71 9.75 0.80 7.56
N SER A 72 10.29 1.78 8.29
CA SER A 72 11.11 1.57 9.50
C SER A 72 10.34 1.12 10.74
N THR A 73 9.01 1.13 10.73
CA THR A 73 8.20 0.68 11.88
C THR A 73 8.20 -0.85 12.07
N TYR A 74 8.74 -1.60 11.11
CA TYR A 74 8.76 -3.07 11.11
C TYR A 74 9.24 -3.69 12.44
N GLY A 75 10.43 -3.26 12.89
CA GLY A 75 11.09 -3.88 14.03
C GLY A 75 10.33 -3.69 15.34
N VAL A 76 9.78 -2.48 15.56
CA VAL A 76 9.00 -2.19 16.76
C VAL A 76 7.67 -2.94 16.76
N ILE A 77 6.96 -2.96 15.63
CA ILE A 77 5.68 -3.69 15.52
C ILE A 77 5.90 -5.18 15.75
N LYS A 78 6.86 -5.79 15.04
CA LYS A 78 7.19 -7.21 15.17
C LYS A 78 7.42 -7.61 16.63
N THR A 79 8.20 -6.81 17.34
CA THR A 79 8.56 -7.08 18.74
C THR A 79 7.37 -6.95 19.67
N VAL A 80 6.52 -5.94 19.49
CA VAL A 80 5.34 -5.72 20.34
C VAL A 80 4.27 -6.79 20.10
N VAL A 81 3.98 -7.10 18.83
CA VAL A 81 2.98 -8.12 18.48
C VAL A 81 3.43 -9.49 18.97
N ALA A 82 4.71 -9.85 18.81
CA ALA A 82 5.25 -11.11 19.35
C ALA A 82 5.00 -11.26 20.86
N SER A 83 5.27 -10.21 21.65
CA SER A 83 4.99 -10.26 23.10
C SER A 83 3.51 -10.39 23.44
N LEU A 84 2.62 -9.74 22.67
CA LEU A 84 1.18 -9.85 22.90
C LEU A 84 0.62 -11.23 22.51
N VAL A 85 1.19 -11.86 21.47
CA VAL A 85 0.86 -13.23 21.10
C VAL A 85 1.30 -14.21 22.19
N GLU A 86 2.49 -14.02 22.78
CA GLU A 86 2.96 -14.81 23.94
C GLU A 86 2.05 -14.64 25.17
N GLU A 87 1.48 -13.44 25.36
CA GLU A 87 0.46 -13.16 26.39
C GLU A 87 -0.94 -13.76 26.05
N GLY A 88 -1.11 -14.36 24.86
CA GLY A 88 -2.35 -15.02 24.44
C GLY A 88 -3.35 -14.14 23.70
N TYR A 89 -2.99 -12.90 23.31
CA TYR A 89 -3.88 -12.03 22.56
C TYR A 89 -3.92 -12.38 21.07
N ALA A 90 -5.11 -12.24 20.47
CA ALA A 90 -5.33 -12.46 19.03
C ALA A 90 -4.92 -11.22 18.21
N VAL A 91 -3.63 -10.89 18.21
CA VAL A 91 -3.03 -9.76 17.49
C VAL A 91 -2.06 -10.25 16.42
N ALA A 92 -2.13 -9.66 15.23
CA ALA A 92 -1.24 -9.99 14.13
C ALA A 92 -0.48 -8.76 13.60
N HIS A 93 0.60 -9.03 12.87
CA HIS A 93 1.42 -8.04 12.19
C HIS A 93 1.47 -8.34 10.69
N ALA A 94 1.13 -7.36 9.86
CA ALA A 94 1.47 -7.35 8.44
C ALA A 94 2.33 -6.13 8.14
N HIS A 95 3.30 -6.26 7.25
CA HIS A 95 4.19 -5.15 6.89
C HIS A 95 4.28 -4.97 5.38
N LEU A 96 3.85 -3.80 4.90
CA LEU A 96 3.81 -3.48 3.49
C LEU A 96 5.21 -3.15 2.96
N ARG A 97 5.53 -3.75 1.81
CA ARG A 97 6.68 -3.38 0.97
C ARG A 97 6.26 -2.67 -0.32
N TYR A 98 5.07 -2.97 -0.82
CA TYR A 98 4.50 -2.43 -2.04
C TYR A 98 3.29 -1.55 -1.69
N ILE A 99 3.34 -0.26 -2.03
CA ILE A 99 2.32 0.73 -1.67
C ILE A 99 1.44 1.12 -2.86
N ARG A 100 2.00 1.17 -4.08
CA ARG A 100 1.23 1.52 -5.28
C ARG A 100 1.67 0.71 -6.50
N PRO A 101 0.81 -0.20 -7.02
CA PRO A 101 -0.43 -0.66 -6.37
C PRO A 101 -0.13 -1.49 -5.11
N PHE A 102 -1.14 -1.68 -4.26
CA PHE A 102 -1.06 -2.61 -3.13
C PHE A 102 -1.06 -4.08 -3.60
N PRO A 103 -0.60 -5.02 -2.76
CA PRO A 103 -0.81 -6.45 -2.98
C PRO A 103 -2.30 -6.77 -3.18
N ARG A 104 -2.62 -7.59 -4.18
CA ARG A 104 -4.01 -7.87 -4.58
C ARG A 104 -4.90 -8.47 -3.49
N ASN A 105 -4.30 -9.15 -2.52
CA ASN A 105 -5.01 -9.79 -1.42
C ASN A 105 -5.16 -8.88 -0.19
N LEU A 106 -4.61 -7.65 -0.21
CA LEU A 106 -4.52 -6.81 0.99
C LEU A 106 -5.89 -6.54 1.61
N GLY A 107 -6.87 -6.07 0.83
CA GLY A 107 -8.22 -5.80 1.36
C GLY A 107 -8.85 -7.01 2.04
N ALA A 108 -8.73 -8.20 1.43
CA ALA A 108 -9.24 -9.44 2.01
C ALA A 108 -8.48 -9.87 3.28
N LEU A 109 -7.17 -9.60 3.36
CA LEU A 109 -6.38 -9.82 4.57
C LEU A 109 -6.83 -8.89 5.69
N LEU A 110 -6.96 -7.59 5.40
CA LEU A 110 -7.36 -6.58 6.40
C LEU A 110 -8.75 -6.87 6.98
N ALA A 111 -9.69 -7.35 6.16
CA ALA A 111 -11.05 -7.66 6.57
C ALA A 111 -11.18 -8.84 7.56
N LYS A 112 -10.11 -9.62 7.79
CA LYS A 112 -10.10 -10.73 8.75
C LYS A 112 -9.96 -10.29 10.21
N TYR A 113 -9.81 -8.99 10.46
CA TYR A 113 -9.56 -8.44 11.78
C TYR A 113 -10.62 -7.40 12.15
N GLU A 114 -11.03 -7.37 13.42
CA GLU A 114 -12.02 -6.38 13.90
C GLU A 114 -11.47 -4.95 13.83
N THR A 115 -10.18 -4.78 14.12
CA THR A 115 -9.49 -3.49 14.05
C THR A 115 -8.19 -3.61 13.25
N VAL A 116 -7.90 -2.62 12.42
CA VAL A 116 -6.60 -2.44 11.77
C VAL A 116 -5.94 -1.19 12.34
N LEU A 117 -4.80 -1.33 13.02
CA LEU A 117 -4.01 -0.21 13.53
C LEU A 117 -2.82 0.06 12.60
N ILE A 118 -2.63 1.32 12.21
CA ILE A 118 -1.54 1.76 11.33
C ILE A 118 -0.65 2.75 12.11
N PRO A 119 0.46 2.27 12.71
CA PRO A 119 1.45 3.13 13.31
C PRO A 119 2.39 3.69 12.23
N GLU A 120 2.46 5.01 12.10
CA GLU A 120 3.29 5.67 11.09
C GLU A 120 3.97 6.95 11.58
N ILE A 121 5.20 7.20 11.09
CA ILE A 121 6.02 8.37 11.46
C ILE A 121 5.78 9.51 10.45
N ASN A 122 4.51 9.83 10.23
CA ASN A 122 4.06 10.92 9.37
C ASN A 122 2.61 11.29 9.75
N ASN A 123 2.00 12.23 9.03
CA ASN A 123 0.65 12.72 9.32
C ASN A 123 -0.48 11.89 8.68
N GLY A 124 -0.44 10.57 8.86
CA GLY A 124 -1.50 9.66 8.45
C GLY A 124 -1.63 9.47 6.94
N GLN A 125 -0.54 9.18 6.22
CA GLN A 125 -0.58 9.00 4.77
C GLN A 125 -1.10 7.61 4.39
N LEU A 126 -0.58 6.55 5.02
CA LEU A 126 -0.98 5.18 4.68
C LEU A 126 -2.44 4.92 5.09
N ILE A 127 -2.84 5.36 6.29
CA ILE A 127 -4.22 5.20 6.75
C ILE A 127 -5.25 5.81 5.78
N LYS A 128 -4.93 6.95 5.15
CA LYS A 128 -5.82 7.58 4.16
C LYS A 128 -5.96 6.69 2.92
N LEU A 129 -4.86 6.16 2.40
CA LEU A 129 -4.88 5.25 1.25
C LEU A 129 -5.65 3.96 1.55
N ILE A 130 -5.46 3.37 2.73
CA ILE A 130 -6.17 2.15 3.14
C ILE A 130 -7.68 2.39 3.26
N ARG A 131 -8.08 3.53 3.83
CA ARG A 131 -9.50 3.91 3.94
C ARG A 131 -10.13 4.20 2.59
N ASP A 132 -9.42 4.90 1.71
CA ASP A 132 -9.86 5.26 0.36
C ASP A 132 -10.09 4.01 -0.50
N GLU A 133 -9.12 3.09 -0.51
CA GLU A 133 -9.14 1.91 -1.38
C GLU A 133 -10.07 0.79 -0.86
N PHE A 134 -10.10 0.55 0.45
CA PHE A 134 -10.75 -0.65 1.01
C PHE A 134 -11.97 -0.35 1.89
N LEU A 135 -12.30 0.92 2.15
CA LEU A 135 -13.40 1.33 3.05
C LEU A 135 -13.33 0.71 4.46
N ILE A 136 -12.13 0.40 4.92
CA ILE A 136 -11.88 -0.15 6.27
C ILE A 136 -11.67 1.02 7.24
N ASP A 137 -12.37 1.03 8.39
CA ASP A 137 -12.17 2.03 9.45
C ASP A 137 -10.88 1.76 10.27
N ALA A 138 -9.74 1.75 9.57
CA ALA A 138 -8.42 1.58 10.17
C ALA A 138 -8.13 2.72 11.16
N LYS A 139 -7.46 2.44 12.27
CA LYS A 139 -7.08 3.40 13.31
C LYS A 139 -5.63 3.81 13.12
N GLY A 140 -5.31 5.08 13.35
CA GLY A 140 -3.98 5.63 13.08
C GLY A 140 -3.26 5.98 14.38
N TYR A 141 -1.98 5.62 14.46
CA TYR A 141 -1.07 6.12 15.48
C TYR A 141 0.06 6.88 14.80
N ASN A 142 -0.04 8.21 14.81
CA ASN A 142 0.82 9.09 14.03
C ASN A 142 1.83 9.79 14.93
N LYS A 143 3.13 9.48 14.76
CA LYS A 143 4.21 10.14 15.51
C LYS A 143 5.00 11.06 14.58
N VAL A 144 4.82 12.37 14.71
CA VAL A 144 5.49 13.39 13.86
C VAL A 144 6.48 14.21 14.68
N LYS A 145 7.34 13.53 15.44
CA LYS A 145 8.27 14.15 16.39
C LYS A 145 9.75 14.03 15.99
N GLY A 146 10.05 13.51 14.81
CA GLY A 146 11.43 13.32 14.33
C GLY A 146 12.18 12.16 15.01
N GLU A 147 11.45 11.29 15.72
CA GLU A 147 11.99 10.13 16.44
C GLU A 147 11.15 8.88 16.11
N PRO A 148 11.73 7.67 16.24
CA PRO A 148 10.99 6.44 16.01
C PRO A 148 9.90 6.23 17.07
N ILE A 149 8.93 5.39 16.73
CA ILE A 149 7.92 4.89 17.66
C ILE A 149 8.61 3.89 18.60
N MET A 150 8.52 4.11 19.91
CA MET A 150 9.12 3.24 20.91
C MET A 150 8.20 2.05 21.24
N LYS A 151 8.79 0.95 21.71
CA LYS A 151 8.07 -0.28 22.08
C LYS A 151 6.94 -0.01 23.10
N ALA A 152 7.24 0.76 24.14
CA ALA A 152 6.28 1.07 25.20
C ALA A 152 5.08 1.88 24.68
N GLU A 153 5.34 2.89 23.84
CA GLU A 153 4.30 3.73 23.24
C GLU A 153 3.35 2.90 22.35
N LEU A 154 3.91 2.04 21.50
CA LEU A 154 3.10 1.21 20.61
C LEU A 154 2.31 0.14 21.39
N LEU A 155 2.91 -0.45 22.42
CA LEU A 155 2.23 -1.41 23.28
C LEU A 155 1.03 -0.78 24.01
N GLU A 156 1.21 0.41 24.56
CA GLU A 156 0.13 1.17 25.22
C GLU A 156 -1.00 1.49 24.23
N GLU A 157 -0.65 1.91 23.01
CA GLU A 157 -1.65 2.19 21.99
C GLU A 157 -2.41 0.93 21.56
N ILE A 158 -1.72 -0.18 21.31
CA ILE A 158 -2.36 -1.45 20.92
C ILE A 158 -3.34 -1.92 21.99
N ARG A 159 -2.99 -1.82 23.27
CA ARG A 159 -3.84 -2.25 24.39
C ARG A 159 -5.19 -1.53 24.46
N LYS A 160 -5.37 -0.38 23.80
CA LYS A 160 -6.67 0.32 23.71
C LYS A 160 -7.69 -0.43 22.85
N TYR A 161 -7.25 -1.38 22.02
CA TYR A 161 -8.07 -2.11 21.05
C TYR A 161 -8.19 -3.61 21.36
N LEU A 162 -7.53 -4.10 22.42
CA LEU A 162 -7.62 -5.50 22.89
C LEU A 162 -8.81 -5.65 23.83
#